data_AF-W7Y224-F1
#
_entry.id   AF-W7Y224-F1
#
_cell.length_a   1.000
_cell.length_b   1.000
_cell.length_c   1.000
_cell.angle_alpha   90.00
_cell.angle_beta   90.00
_cell.angle_gamma   90.00
#
_symmetry.space_group_name_H-M   'P 1'
#
loop_
_entity.id
_entity.type
_entity.pdbx_description
1 polymer ?
#
loop_
_entity_poly.entity_id
_entity_poly.type
_entity_poly.pdbx_seq_one_letter_code
_entity_poly.pdbx_strand_id
1 'polypeptide(L)' 'MKGLRARGGLEVDIAWSEGKLAEVVIRADKEVSFRLTVQGKQGEMIRLKPGEKMCWSEL' A
#
# COMPACT_ATOMS: atom_id res chain seq x y z
N MET A 1 -10.71 -12.14 3.90
CA MET A 1 -10.70 -11.17 2.78
C MET A 1 -9.58 -11.58 1.82
N LYS A 2 -9.83 -11.72 0.51
CA LYS A 2 -8.87 -12.29 -0.48
C LYS A 2 -8.59 -11.33 -1.66
N GLY A 3 -8.35 -10.04 -1.41
CA GLY A 3 -8.13 -9.07 -2.50
C GLY A 3 -7.77 -7.67 -2.01
N LEU A 4 -7.44 -6.79 -2.97
CA LEU A 4 -7.12 -5.37 -2.74
C LEU A 4 -8.39 -4.60 -2.34
N ARG A 5 -8.29 -3.75 -1.32
CA ARG A 5 -9.34 -2.80 -0.94
C ARG A 5 -8.72 -1.46 -0.58
N ALA A 6 -8.72 -0.57 -1.54
CA ALA A 6 -8.55 0.85 -1.28
C ALA A 6 -9.92 1.46 -0.94
N ARG A 7 -9.98 2.27 0.11
CA ARG A 7 -11.12 3.16 0.34
C ARG A 7 -10.67 4.52 -0.19
N GLY A 8 -11.38 5.04 -1.21
CA GLY A 8 -10.91 6.10 -2.12
C GLY A 8 -10.07 7.20 -1.48
N GLY A 9 -9.07 7.69 -2.21
CA GLY A 9 -7.96 8.43 -1.61
C GLY A 9 -6.58 7.89 -1.98
N LEU A 10 -6.55 6.68 -2.52
CA LEU A 10 -5.37 5.85 -2.67
C LEU A 10 -5.37 5.16 -4.03
N GLU A 11 -4.27 5.31 -4.76
CA GLU A 11 -3.90 4.49 -5.90
C GLU A 11 -2.82 3.50 -5.45
N VAL A 12 -2.93 2.24 -5.89
CA VAL A 12 -2.04 1.17 -5.47
C VAL A 12 -1.52 0.43 -6.69
N ASP A 13 -0.22 0.54 -6.94
CA ASP A 13 0.50 -0.31 -7.88
C ASP A 13 1.12 -1.48 -7.15
N ILE A 14 0.99 -2.67 -7.72
CA ILE A 14 1.51 -3.91 -7.12
C ILE A 14 2.34 -4.65 -8.17
N ALA A 15 3.58 -4.96 -7.82
CA ALA A 15 4.44 -5.83 -8.60
C ALA A 15 4.52 -7.21 -7.94
N TRP A 16 4.31 -8.24 -8.76
CA TRP A 16 4.46 -9.64 -8.37
C TRP A 16 5.68 -10.23 -9.07
N SER A 17 6.45 -11.03 -8.36
CA SER A 17 7.57 -11.80 -8.90
C SER A 17 7.55 -13.21 -8.34
N GLU A 18 7.75 -14.22 -9.19
CA GLU A 18 7.75 -15.64 -8.80
C GLU A 18 6.50 -16.08 -7.98
N GLY A 19 5.34 -15.48 -8.29
CA GLY A 19 4.10 -15.76 -7.56
C GLY A 19 4.01 -15.16 -6.15
N LYS A 20 4.97 -14.30 -5.78
CA LYS A 20 5.03 -13.58 -4.50
C LYS A 20 4.92 -12.06 -4.71
N LEU A 21 4.53 -11.37 -3.65
CA LEU A 21 4.38 -9.92 -3.64
C LEU A 21 5.78 -9.28 -3.55
N ALA A 22 6.27 -8.68 -4.62
CA ALA A 22 7.62 -8.12 -4.66
C ALA A 22 7.65 -6.65 -4.20
N GLU A 23 6.73 -5.84 -4.72
CA GLU A 23 6.68 -4.40 -4.45
C GLU A 23 5.23 -3.90 -4.42
N VAL A 24 4.98 -2.89 -3.58
CA VAL A 24 3.75 -2.11 -3.56
C VAL A 24 4.12 -0.63 -3.52
N VAL A 25 3.55 0.15 -4.45
CA VAL A 25 3.60 1.62 -4.42
C VAL A 25 2.21 2.14 -4.14
N ILE A 26 2.07 2.92 -3.07
CA ILE A 26 0.79 3.52 -2.68
C ILE A 26 0.91 5.03 -2.84
N ARG A 27 0.05 5.63 -3.66
CA ARG A 27 -0.03 7.08 -3.87
C ARG A 27 -1.31 7.63 -3.28
N ALA A 28 -1.24 8.83 -2.73
CA ALA A 28 -2.38 9.52 -2.16
C ALA A 28 -2.88 10.63 -3.11
N ASP A 29 -4.17 10.60 -3.47
CA ASP A 29 -4.82 11.66 -4.25
C ASP A 29 -5.33 12.80 -3.34
N LYS A 30 -5.47 12.53 -2.05
CA LYS A 30 -5.90 13.45 -0.99
C LYS A 30 -5.18 13.09 0.31
N GLU A 31 -5.33 13.91 1.34
CA GLU A 31 -4.77 13.57 2.66
C GLU A 31 -5.45 12.30 3.23
N VAL A 32 -4.63 11.31 3.57
CA VAL A 32 -5.10 9.98 4.00
C VAL A 32 -4.21 9.42 5.10
N SER A 33 -4.84 8.67 6.00
CA SER A 33 -4.15 7.87 7.02
C SER A 33 -4.58 6.42 6.88
N PHE A 34 -3.62 5.50 6.78
CA PHE A 34 -3.90 4.07 6.62
C PHE A 34 -2.83 3.21 7.30
N ARG A 35 -3.14 1.92 7.47
CA ARG A 35 -2.16 0.91 7.85
C ARG A 35 -1.97 -0.07 6.70
N LEU A 36 -0.73 -0.44 6.46
CA LEU A 36 -0.39 -1.49 5.51
C LEU A 36 -0.28 -2.83 6.25
N THR A 37 -1.05 -3.84 5.83
CA THR A 37 -0.95 -5.20 6.35
C THR A 37 -0.47 -6.12 5.24
N VAL A 38 0.70 -6.75 5.44
CA VAL A 38 1.27 -7.68 4.47
C VAL A 38 1.47 -9.03 5.13
N GLN A 39 0.95 -10.09 4.50
CA GLN A 39 1.04 -11.47 5.01
C GLN A 39 0.65 -11.61 6.50
N GLY A 40 -0.40 -10.88 6.92
CA GLY A 40 -0.91 -10.89 8.30
C GLY A 40 -0.13 -10.03 9.30
N LYS A 41 1.00 -9.44 8.91
CA LYS A 41 1.76 -8.49 9.74
C LYS A 41 1.25 -7.07 9.47
N GLN A 42 0.70 -6.45 10.51
CA GLN A 42 0.20 -5.08 10.44
C GLN A 42 1.33 -4.09 10.74
N GLY A 43 1.55 -3.15 9.84
CA GLY A 43 2.49 -2.06 10.03
C GLY A 43 1.93 -0.90 10.87
N GLU A 44 2.74 0.14 10.99
CA GLU A 44 2.37 1.38 11.67
C GLU A 44 1.34 2.20 10.88
N MET A 45 0.84 3.26 11.51
CA MET A 45 -0.03 4.24 10.84
C MET A 45 0.81 5.11 9.91
N ILE A 46 0.55 5.02 8.60
CA ILE A 46 1.15 5.88 7.59
C ILE A 46 0.20 7.03 7.30
N ARG A 47 0.74 8.23 7.18
CA ARG A 47 0.02 9.42 6.72
C ARG A 47 0.66 9.90 5.43
N LEU A 48 -0.15 10.09 4.41
CA LEU A 48 0.27 10.66 3.14
C LEU A 48 -0.59 11.89 2.83
N LYS A 49 0.06 12.95 2.38
CA LYS A 49 -0.56 14.14 1.79
C LYS A 49 -0.84 13.90 0.30
N PRO A 50 -1.68 14.73 -0.34
CA PRO A 50 -1.90 14.64 -1.78
C PRO A 50 -0.57 14.69 -2.55
N GLY A 51 -0.38 13.74 -3.47
CA GLY A 51 0.84 13.61 -4.28
C GLY A 51 1.99 12.86 -3.60
N GLU A 52 1.89 12.56 -2.30
CA GLU A 52 2.88 11.72 -1.63
C GLU A 52 2.65 10.24 -1.94
N LYS A 53 3.73 9.48 -1.83
CA LYS A 53 3.72 8.04 -2.03
C LYS A 53 4.54 7.34 -0.96
N MET A 54 4.17 6.09 -0.69
CA MET A 54 5.02 5.16 0.03
C MET A 54 5.35 3.97 -0.87
N CYS A 55 6.54 3.41 -0.67
CA CYS A 55 6.94 2.17 -1.30
C CYS A 55 7.16 1.13 -0.22
N TRP A 56 6.63 -0.07 -0.44
CA TRP A 56 6.91 -1.25 0.35
C TRP A 56 7.52 -2.31 -0.56
N SER A 57 8.55 -3.00 -0.11
CA SER A 57 9.18 -4.11 -0.82
C SER A 57 9.54 -5.24 0.12
N GLU A 58 9.39 -6.48 -0.38
CA GLU A 58 9.91 -7.67 0.26
C GLU A 58 11.40 -7.79 -0.12
N LEU A 59 12.28 -7.10 0.61
CA LEU A 59 13.74 -7.28 0.46
C LEU A 59 14.14 -8.73 0.75
#